data_AF-A0AAP3AQX8-F1
#
_entry.id   AF-A0AAP3AQX8-F1
#
_cell.length_a   1.000
_cell.length_b   1.000
_cell.length_c   1.000
_cell.angle_alpha   90.00
_cell.angle_beta   90.00
_cell.angle_gamma   90.00
#
_symmetry.space_group_name_H-M   'P 1'
#
loop_
_entity.id
_entity.type
_entity.pdbx_description
1 polymer ?
#
loop_
_entity_poly.entity_id
_entity_poly.type
_entity_poly.pdbx_seq_one_letter_code
_entity_poly.pdbx_strand_id
1 'polypeptide(L)'
;NILLTNSIFVTGITYGVLILELLLFLALCSNRKYKIVMLYIALLFHFSIIIFHGIFSFFFSISAALILYLYPTHQNLKLWTQKK
;
A
#
# COMPACT_ATOMS: atom_id res chain seq x y z
N ASN A 1 28.18 2.88 -7.99
CA ASN A 1 26.84 3.23 -7.45
C ASN A 1 26.98 4.09 -6.20
N ILE A 2 27.18 5.41 -6.37
CA ILE A 2 27.42 6.34 -5.25
C ILE A 2 26.29 6.30 -4.20
N LEU A 3 25.05 6.03 -4.66
CA LEU A 3 23.84 5.94 -3.83
C LEU A 3 23.82 4.69 -2.93
N LEU A 4 24.35 3.56 -3.39
CA LEU A 4 24.39 2.31 -2.60
C LEU A 4 25.56 2.28 -1.61
N THR A 5 26.51 3.21 -1.75
CA THR A 5 27.64 3.37 -0.82
C THR A 5 27.27 4.24 0.38
N ASN A 6 26.22 5.06 0.27
CA ASN A 6 25.76 5.90 1.37
C ASN A 6 24.95 5.07 2.37
N SER A 7 25.56 4.72 3.51
CA SER A 7 24.95 3.92 4.56
C SER A 7 23.67 4.52 5.13
N ILE A 8 23.57 5.84 5.22
CA ILE A 8 22.38 6.54 5.72
C ILE A 8 21.21 6.34 4.76
N PHE A 9 21.48 6.45 3.45
CA PHE A 9 20.45 6.28 2.42
C PHE A 9 19.89 4.85 2.40
N VAL A 10 20.78 3.86 2.42
CA VAL A 10 20.39 2.43 2.45
C VAL A 10 19.57 2.14 3.73
N THR A 11 20.06 2.60 4.88
CA THR A 11 19.37 2.45 6.17
C THR A 11 17.99 3.10 6.15
N GLY A 12 17.88 4.31 5.61
CA GLY A 12 16.62 5.04 5.50
C GLY A 12 15.57 4.31 4.67
N ILE A 13 15.97 3.70 3.55
CA ILE A 13 15.07 2.88 2.72
C ILE A 13 14.68 1.61 3.47
N THR A 14 15.63 0.89 4.07
CA THR A 14 15.36 -0.38 4.75
C THR A 14 14.42 -0.22 5.94
N TYR A 15 14.72 0.70 6.87
CA TYR A 15 13.90 0.90 8.06
C TYR A 15 12.66 1.75 7.78
N GLY A 16 12.67 2.59 6.74
CA GLY A 16 11.51 3.35 6.30
C GLY A 16 10.35 2.45 5.86
N VAL A 17 10.64 1.31 5.23
CA VAL A 17 9.62 0.31 4.86
C VAL A 17 8.93 -0.25 6.09
N LEU A 18 9.68 -0.61 7.14
CA LEU A 18 9.09 -1.14 8.38
C LEU A 18 8.17 -0.12 9.05
N ILE A 19 8.54 1.17 9.03
CA ILE A 19 7.71 2.25 9.55
C ILE A 19 6.42 2.37 8.71
N LEU A 20 6.53 2.28 7.39
CA LEU A 20 5.36 2.32 6.49
C LEU A 20 4.41 1.15 6.75
N GLU A 21 4.93 -0.06 6.93
CA GLU A 21 4.14 -1.27 7.23
C GLU A 21 3.43 -1.15 8.58
N LEU A 22 4.11 -0.63 9.60
CA LEU A 22 3.51 -0.35 10.90
C LEU A 22 2.40 0.70 10.80
N LEU A 23 2.62 1.77 10.03
CA LEU A 23 1.60 2.79 9.78
C LEU A 23 0.40 2.22 9.02
N LEU A 24 0.62 1.33 8.06
CA LEU A 24 -0.45 0.63 7.34
C LEU A 24 -1.32 -0.17 8.32
N PHE A 25 -0.68 -0.89 9.24
CA PHE A 25 -1.38 -1.64 10.28
C PHE A 25 -2.19 -0.70 11.18
N LEU A 26 -1.61 0.42 11.64
CA LEU A 26 -2.33 1.42 12.45
C LEU A 26 -3.50 2.04 11.68
N ALA A 27 -3.37 2.23 10.36
CA ALA A 27 -4.44 2.76 9.52
C ALA A 27 -5.66 1.83 9.47
N LEU A 28 -5.48 0.51 9.58
CA LEU A 28 -6.60 -0.46 9.66
C LEU A 28 -7.53 -0.16 10.84
N CYS A 29 -6.97 0.30 11.96
CA CYS A 29 -7.70 0.66 13.18
C CYS A 29 -8.12 2.15 13.22
N SER A 30 -7.79 2.94 12.20
CA SER A 30 -8.00 4.39 12.20
C SER A 30 -9.33 4.82 11.55
N ASN A 31 -9.61 6.12 11.59
CA ASN A 31 -10.77 6.73 10.95
C ASN A 31 -10.70 6.64 9.42
N ARG A 32 -11.88 6.67 8.78
CA ARG A 32 -12.07 6.54 7.32
C ARG A 32 -11.14 7.43 6.48
N LYS A 33 -10.91 8.67 6.91
CA LYS A 33 -10.04 9.63 6.20
C LYS A 33 -8.61 9.09 6.05
N TYR A 34 -8.04 8.57 7.14
CA TYR A 34 -6.69 8.03 7.15
C TYR A 34 -6.59 6.71 6.39
N LYS A 35 -7.63 5.88 6.42
CA LYS A 35 -7.69 4.64 5.61
C LYS A 35 -7.57 4.93 4.11
N ILE A 36 -8.30 5.91 3.60
CA ILE A 36 -8.26 6.26 2.17
C ILE A 36 -6.89 6.84 1.79
N VAL A 37 -6.33 7.74 2.60
CA VAL A 37 -4.99 8.31 2.35
C VAL A 37 -3.94 7.20 2.35
N MET A 38 -3.99 6.30 3.35
CA MET A 38 -3.06 5.19 3.46
C MET A 38 -3.20 4.20 2.31
N LEU A 39 -4.42 3.97 1.81
CA LEU A 39 -4.65 3.11 0.64
C LEU A 39 -3.90 3.62 -0.58
N TYR A 40 -3.94 4.93 -0.88
CA TYR A 40 -3.20 5.50 -2.01
C TYR A 40 -1.69 5.42 -1.82
N ILE A 41 -1.19 5.80 -0.63
CA ILE A 41 0.24 5.75 -0.32
C ILE A 41 0.78 4.33 -0.47
N ALA A 42 0.06 3.36 0.11
CA ALA A 42 0.49 1.98 0.10
C ALA A 42 0.35 1.36 -1.29
N LEU A 43 -0.69 1.66 -2.07
CA LEU A 43 -0.81 1.16 -3.44
C LEU A 43 0.34 1.67 -4.32
N LEU A 44 0.72 2.95 -4.17
CA LEU A 44 1.87 3.54 -4.86
C LEU A 44 3.17 2.85 -4.44
N PHE A 45 3.38 2.64 -3.13
CA PHE A 45 4.55 1.91 -2.63
C PHE A 45 4.63 0.50 -3.24
N HIS A 46 3.53 -0.26 -3.22
CA HIS A 46 3.49 -1.62 -3.77
C HIS A 46 3.64 -1.64 -5.29
N PHE A 47 3.30 -0.58 -6.01
CA PHE A 47 3.58 -0.48 -7.45
C PHE A 47 5.09 -0.55 -7.75
N SER A 48 5.94 -0.14 -6.79
CA SER A 48 7.40 -0.30 -6.87
C SER A 48 7.81 -1.78 -6.99
N ILE A 49 6.99 -2.73 -6.53
CA ILE A 49 7.24 -4.17 -6.72
C ILE A 49 7.27 -4.51 -8.21
N ILE A 50 6.34 -3.96 -9.00
CA ILE A 50 6.34 -4.18 -10.45
C ILE A 50 7.62 -3.60 -11.06
N ILE A 51 7.98 -2.37 -10.69
CA ILE A 51 9.11 -1.66 -11.28
C ILE A 51 10.46 -2.33 -10.94
N PHE A 52 10.69 -2.64 -9.67
CA PHE A 52 12.00 -3.11 -9.19
C PHE A 52 12.12 -4.64 -9.14
N HIS A 53 11.02 -5.35 -8.88
CA HIS A 53 11.04 -6.81 -8.71
C HIS A 53 10.38 -7.56 -9.88
N GLY A 54 9.53 -6.90 -10.68
CA GLY A 54 8.85 -7.53 -11.83
C GLY A 54 7.75 -8.52 -11.46
N ILE A 55 7.33 -8.59 -10.19
CA ILE A 55 6.39 -9.60 -9.69
C ILE A 55 4.95 -9.05 -9.73
N PHE A 56 4.32 -9.14 -10.90
CA PHE A 56 2.96 -8.64 -11.12
C PHE A 56 1.90 -9.35 -10.26
N SER A 57 1.96 -10.67 -10.16
CA SER A 57 0.97 -11.46 -9.41
C SER A 57 0.93 -11.07 -7.93
N PHE A 58 2.09 -10.80 -7.33
CA PHE A 58 2.21 -10.37 -5.95
C PHE A 58 1.64 -8.97 -5.73
N PHE A 59 1.91 -8.03 -6.65
CA PHE A 59 1.29 -6.71 -6.63
C PHE A 59 -0.24 -6.79 -6.66
N PHE A 60 -0.82 -7.60 -7.54
CA PHE A 60 -2.29 -7.73 -7.63
C PHE A 60 -2.88 -8.36 -6.36
N SER A 61 -2.22 -9.38 -5.79
CA SER A 61 -2.67 -10.02 -4.55
C SER A 61 -2.71 -9.05 -3.37
N ILE A 62 -1.64 -8.27 -3.16
CA ILE A 62 -1.58 -7.30 -2.07
C ILE A 62 -2.51 -6.11 -2.33
N SER A 63 -2.60 -5.63 -3.57
CA SER A 63 -3.53 -4.55 -3.93
C SER A 63 -4.97 -4.92 -3.63
N ALA A 64 -5.38 -6.16 -3.94
CA ALA A 64 -6.71 -6.67 -3.60
C ALA A 64 -6.93 -6.70 -2.08
N ALA A 65 -5.95 -7.17 -1.30
CA ALA A 65 -6.02 -7.15 0.16
C ALA A 65 -6.14 -5.72 0.71
N LEU A 66 -5.33 -4.77 0.22
CA LEU A 66 -5.39 -3.37 0.62
C LEU A 66 -6.77 -2.76 0.36
N ILE A 67 -7.31 -2.98 -0.84
CA ILE A 67 -8.65 -2.50 -1.18
C ILE A 67 -9.68 -3.13 -0.25
N LEU A 68 -9.61 -4.45 -0.02
CA LEU A 68 -10.58 -5.13 0.85
C LEU A 68 -10.57 -4.61 2.29
N TYR A 69 -9.40 -4.32 2.84
CA TYR A 69 -9.25 -3.96 4.26
C TYR A 69 -9.28 -2.45 4.54
N LEU A 70 -8.77 -1.61 3.64
CA LEU A 70 -8.73 -0.14 3.83
C LEU A 70 -9.91 0.56 3.16
N TYR A 71 -10.53 -0.01 2.12
CA TYR A 71 -11.67 0.64 1.49
C TYR A 71 -12.89 0.60 2.43
N PRO A 72 -13.58 1.74 2.65
CA PRO A 72 -14.73 1.80 3.54
C PRO A 72 -15.95 1.06 2.94
N THR A 73 -16.10 -0.21 3.28
CA THR A 73 -17.17 -1.13 2.85
C THR A 73 -18.55 -0.84 3.45
N HIS A 74 -18.66 0.03 4.46
CA HIS A 74 -19.95 0.45 5.01
C HIS A 74 -20.78 1.34 4.06
N GLN A 75 -20.24 1.69 2.89
CA GLN A 75 -21.04 2.24 1.80
C GLN A 75 -21.32 1.12 0.81
N ASN A 76 -22.60 0.97 0.45
CA ASN A 76 -23.08 0.07 -0.59
C ASN A 76 -22.09 0.09 -1.77
N LEU A 77 -21.28 -0.94 -1.90
CA LEU A 77 -20.42 -1.14 -3.07
C LEU A 77 -21.36 -1.41 -4.23
N LYS A 78 -21.87 -0.35 -4.88
CA LYS A 78 -22.54 -0.45 -6.18
C LYS A 78 -21.48 -0.88 -7.18
N LEU A 79 -21.23 -2.19 -7.22
CA LEU A 79 -20.52 -2.80 -8.31
C LEU A 79 -21.26 -2.44 -9.59
N TRP A 80 -20.53 -2.15 -10.67
CA TRP A 80 -21.11 -1.77 -11.95
C TRP A 80 -22.14 -2.80 -12.45
N THR A 81 -21.99 -4.07 -12.05
CA THR A 81 -22.91 -5.18 -12.32
C THR A 81 -24.23 -5.16 -11.54
N GLN A 82 -24.38 -4.27 -10.54
CA GLN A 82 -25.60 -4.14 -9.72
C GLN A 82 -26.52 -3.00 -10.18
N LYS A 83 -26.23 -2.34 -11.31
CA LYS A 83 -27.24 -1.54 -12.01
C LYS A 83 -28.17 -2.50 -12.77
N LYS A 84 -29.25 -2.94 -12.10
CA LYS A 84 -30.47 -3.37 -12.80
C LYS A 84 -31.12 -2.13 -13.43
#